data_AF-A0A5C7LMW1-F1
#
_entry.id   AF-A0A5C7LMW1-F1
#
_cell.length_a   1.000
_cell.length_b   1.000
_cell.length_c   1.000
_cell.angle_alpha   90.00
_cell.angle_beta   90.00
_cell.angle_gamma   90.00
#
_symmetry.space_group_name_H-M   'P 1'
#
loop_
_entity.id
_entity.type
_entity.pdbx_description
1 polymer ?
#
loop_
_entity_poly.entity_id
_entity_poly.type
_entity_poly.pdbx_seq_one_letter_code
_entity_poly.pdbx_strand_id
1 'polypeptide(L)'
;MSRTKSAETVEFEGLVARIQSKLTHNTAWIERALIVLHDRQTDDEQRTQHTTHENFKGFNKPDSSILSEFAEIVKSGRRLTTDQLAESAIRLRKYTKQLARIAQEKQRAA
;
A
#
# COMPACT_ATOMS: atom_id res chain seq x y z
N MET A 1 28.29 -22.02 -1.10
CA MET A 1 28.56 -20.66 -0.57
C MET A 1 27.25 -20.10 -0.05
N SER A 2 27.04 -20.12 1.27
CA SER A 2 25.85 -19.56 1.90
C SER A 2 25.91 -18.04 1.86
N ARG A 3 25.02 -17.40 1.12
CA ARG A 3 24.86 -15.94 1.13
C ARG A 3 24.15 -15.56 2.43
N THR A 4 24.90 -15.15 3.45
CA THR A 4 24.31 -14.49 4.63
C THR A 4 23.73 -13.15 4.18
N LYS A 5 22.45 -12.90 4.47
CA LYS A 5 21.81 -11.61 4.13
C LYS A 5 22.44 -10.49 4.96
N SER A 6 22.58 -9.29 4.39
CA SER A 6 23.03 -8.12 5.14
C SER A 6 21.98 -7.73 6.20
N ALA A 7 22.42 -7.10 7.30
CA ALA A 7 21.53 -6.68 8.39
C ALA A 7 20.38 -5.78 7.90
N GLU A 8 20.68 -4.84 7.00
CA GLU A 8 19.66 -3.96 6.39
C GLU A 8 18.59 -4.72 5.61
N THR A 9 18.97 -5.83 4.95
CA THR A 9 18.03 -6.68 4.22
C THR A 9 17.11 -7.41 5.19
N VAL A 10 17.64 -7.90 6.32
CA VAL A 10 16.85 -8.60 7.35
C VAL A 10 15.83 -7.64 7.98
N GLU A 11 16.25 -6.42 8.33
CA GLU A 11 15.36 -5.39 8.87
C GLU A 11 14.24 -5.03 7.88
N PHE A 12 14.57 -4.85 6.60
CA PHE A 12 13.57 -4.56 5.57
C PHE A 12 12.57 -5.71 5.40
N GLU A 13 13.03 -6.95 5.34
CA GLU A 13 12.15 -8.13 5.27
C GLU A 13 11.26 -8.26 6.52
N GLY A 14 11.79 -7.98 7.71
CA GLY A 14 11.02 -7.94 8.95
C GLY A 14 9.92 -6.87 8.93
N LEU A 15 10.23 -5.68 8.41
CA LEU A 15 9.24 -4.61 8.23
C LEU A 15 8.14 -5.02 7.24
N VAL A 16 8.50 -5.63 6.11
CA VAL A 16 7.54 -6.14 5.12
C VAL A 16 6.59 -7.17 5.76
N ALA A 17 7.13 -8.13 6.50
CA ALA A 17 6.33 -9.14 7.19
C ALA A 17 5.38 -8.52 8.23
N ARG A 18 5.85 -7.52 8.98
CA ARG A 18 5.02 -6.77 9.94
C ARG A 18 3.86 -6.05 9.25
N ILE A 19 4.14 -5.34 8.16
CA ILE A 19 3.11 -4.62 7.39
C ILE A 19 2.09 -5.63 6.84
N GLN A 20 2.55 -6.73 6.26
CA GLN A 20 1.67 -7.78 5.76
C GLN A 20 0.74 -8.32 6.85
N SER A 21 1.27 -8.63 8.03
CA SER A 21 0.47 -9.10 9.17
C SER A 21 -0.60 -8.07 9.59
N LYS A 22 -0.24 -6.78 9.62
CA LYS A 22 -1.17 -5.71 9.97
C LYS A 22 -2.26 -5.50 8.94
N LEU A 23 -1.94 -5.60 7.64
CA LEU A 23 -2.93 -5.51 6.57
C LEU A 23 -3.96 -6.63 6.59
N THR A 24 -3.67 -7.76 7.24
CA THR A 24 -4.62 -8.87 7.37
C THR A 24 -5.59 -8.71 8.55
N HIS A 25 -5.19 -8.01 9.62
CA HIS A 25 -5.94 -8.02 10.89
C HIS A 25 -6.33 -6.62 11.39
N ASN A 26 -5.95 -5.55 10.70
CA ASN A 26 -6.13 -4.20 11.19
C ASN A 26 -6.70 -3.26 10.12
N THR A 27 -7.98 -2.94 10.28
CA THR A 27 -8.74 -2.00 9.43
C THR A 27 -8.04 -0.66 9.25
N ALA A 28 -7.51 -0.07 10.33
CA ALA A 28 -6.84 1.23 10.24
C ALA A 28 -5.56 1.18 9.40
N TRP A 29 -4.86 0.03 9.37
CA TRP A 29 -3.70 -0.16 8.51
C TRP A 29 -4.11 -0.31 7.04
N ILE A 30 -5.22 -1.00 6.76
CA ILE A 30 -5.78 -1.15 5.42
C ILE A 30 -6.16 0.23 4.87
N GLU A 31 -6.98 0.99 5.61
CA GLU A 31 -7.42 2.33 5.25
C GLU A 31 -6.22 3.27 4.99
N ARG A 32 -5.22 3.28 5.91
CA ARG A 32 -4.01 4.09 5.73
C ARG A 32 -3.19 3.67 4.52
N ALA A 33 -3.08 2.38 4.25
CA ALA A 33 -2.34 1.88 3.10
C ALA A 33 -3.00 2.29 1.79
N LEU A 34 -4.34 2.26 1.70
CA LEU A 34 -5.09 2.76 0.56
C LEU A 34 -4.78 4.23 0.30
N ILE A 35 -4.89 5.08 1.32
CA ILE A 35 -4.60 6.52 1.20
C ILE A 35 -3.16 6.75 0.75
N VAL A 36 -2.18 6.13 1.42
CA VAL A 36 -0.75 6.36 1.16
C VAL A 36 -0.35 5.90 -0.25
N LEU A 37 -0.90 4.79 -0.75
CA LEU A 37 -0.63 4.33 -2.11
C LEU A 37 -1.37 5.18 -3.15
N HIS A 38 -2.59 5.62 -2.84
CA HIS A 38 -3.34 6.52 -3.70
C HIS A 38 -2.64 7.87 -3.87
N ASP A 39 -2.17 8.48 -2.78
CA ASP A 39 -1.45 9.77 -2.80
C ASP A 39 -0.08 9.68 -3.50
N ARG A 40 0.40 8.49 -3.84
CA ARG A 40 1.63 8.26 -4.62
C ARG A 40 1.37 8.09 -6.12
N GLN A 41 0.11 7.95 -6.55
CA GLN A 41 -0.27 8.02 -7.97
C GLN A 41 -0.14 9.45 -8.48
N THR A 42 0.09 9.64 -9.79
CA THR A 42 0.14 10.98 -10.38
C THR A 42 -1.24 11.64 -10.40
N ASP A 43 -1.30 12.97 -10.53
CA ASP A 43 -2.56 13.71 -10.50
C ASP A 43 -3.54 13.26 -11.61
N ASP A 44 -3.03 12.85 -12.78
CA ASP A 44 -3.85 12.30 -13.86
C ASP A 44 -4.37 10.89 -13.53
N GLU A 45 -3.57 10.05 -12.87
CA GLU A 45 -3.97 8.70 -12.42
C GLU A 45 -5.02 8.77 -11.32
N GLN A 46 -4.88 9.70 -10.37
CA GLN A 46 -5.87 9.94 -9.32
C GLN A 46 -7.20 10.41 -9.92
N ARG A 47 -7.16 11.34 -10.88
CA ARG A 47 -8.36 11.87 -11.54
C ARG A 47 -9.07 10.83 -12.40
N THR A 48 -8.33 9.93 -13.04
CA THR A 48 -8.88 8.91 -13.94
C THR A 48 -9.15 7.58 -13.22
N GLN A 49 -8.68 7.42 -11.98
CA GLN A 49 -8.70 6.16 -11.23
C GLN A 49 -8.03 5.00 -11.97
N HIS A 50 -7.11 5.31 -12.89
CA HIS A 50 -6.41 4.33 -13.71
C HIS A 50 -4.92 4.62 -13.69
N THR A 51 -4.11 3.59 -13.49
CA THR A 51 -2.65 3.71 -13.63
C THR A 51 -2.27 3.76 -15.11
N THR A 52 -1.84 4.93 -15.56
CA THR A 52 -1.40 5.22 -16.94
C THR A 52 0.12 5.21 -17.04
N HIS A 53 0.84 5.50 -15.95
CA HIS A 53 2.28 5.62 -15.89
C HIS A 53 2.94 4.41 -15.23
N GLU A 54 3.93 3.81 -15.90
CA GLU A 54 4.73 2.71 -15.34
C GLU A 54 5.90 3.25 -14.52
N ASN A 55 5.58 3.98 -13.43
CA ASN A 55 6.56 4.56 -12.51
C ASN A 55 6.85 3.68 -11.28
N PHE A 56 6.24 2.47 -11.22
CA PHE A 56 6.30 1.51 -10.11
C PHE A 56 5.83 2.06 -8.74
N LYS A 57 5.00 3.10 -8.73
CA LYS A 57 4.44 3.75 -7.54
C LYS A 57 2.91 3.68 -7.56
N GLY A 58 2.31 3.62 -6.37
CA GLY A 58 0.86 3.49 -6.22
C GLY A 58 0.34 2.10 -6.58
N PHE A 59 -0.86 2.06 -7.16
CA PHE A 59 -1.52 0.83 -7.59
C PHE A 59 -1.04 0.36 -8.97
N ASN A 60 -1.20 -0.93 -9.26
CA ASN A 60 -1.02 -1.45 -10.61
C ASN A 60 -2.31 -1.24 -11.43
N LYS A 61 -2.21 -1.33 -12.76
CA LYS A 61 -3.34 -1.21 -13.69
C LYS A 61 -4.58 -2.02 -13.25
N PRO A 62 -4.49 -3.34 -12.97
CA PRO A 62 -5.66 -4.13 -12.58
C PRO A 62 -6.33 -3.74 -11.26
N ASP A 63 -5.55 -3.29 -10.27
CA ASP A 63 -6.07 -2.94 -8.95
C ASP A 63 -6.42 -1.45 -8.84
N SER A 64 -5.94 -0.61 -9.77
CA SER A 64 -6.05 0.86 -9.71
C SER A 64 -7.48 1.37 -9.56
N SER A 65 -8.41 0.90 -10.40
CA SER A 65 -9.81 1.35 -10.34
C SER A 65 -10.47 1.06 -8.99
N ILE A 66 -10.44 -0.20 -8.55
CA ILE A 66 -11.09 -0.63 -7.30
C ILE A 66 -10.41 -0.01 -6.07
N LEU A 67 -9.07 -0.05 -6.00
CA LEU A 67 -8.36 0.45 -4.83
C LEU A 67 -8.36 1.98 -4.75
N SER A 68 -8.41 2.69 -5.88
CA SER A 68 -8.59 4.15 -5.90
C SER A 68 -10.00 4.53 -5.44
N GLU A 69 -11.04 3.81 -5.87
CA GLU A 69 -12.40 4.02 -5.34
C GLU A 69 -12.44 3.86 -3.82
N PHE A 70 -11.85 2.79 -3.28
CA PHE A 70 -11.81 2.56 -1.84
C PHE A 70 -11.00 3.63 -1.11
N ALA A 71 -9.88 4.07 -1.68
CA ALA A 71 -9.10 5.17 -1.13
C ALA A 71 -9.91 6.46 -1.05
N GLU A 72 -10.66 6.81 -2.10
CA GLU A 72 -11.53 7.99 -2.12
C GLU A 72 -12.69 7.89 -1.11
N ILE A 73 -13.29 6.70 -0.92
CA ILE A 73 -14.27 6.48 0.16
C ILE A 73 -13.65 6.81 1.52
N VAL A 74 -12.46 6.29 1.81
CA VAL A 74 -11.78 6.55 3.08
C VAL A 74 -11.38 8.03 3.21
N LYS A 75 -10.88 8.67 2.14
CA LYS A 75 -10.54 10.10 2.12
C LYS A 75 -11.75 10.99 2.36
N SER A 76 -12.94 10.58 1.89
CA SER A 76 -14.20 11.27 2.17
C SER A 76 -14.69 11.15 3.62
N GLY A 77 -13.95 10.44 4.49
CA GLY A 77 -14.31 10.20 5.89
C GLY A 77 -15.31 9.06 6.09
N ARG A 78 -15.71 8.38 5.00
CA ARG A 78 -16.57 7.20 5.07
C ARG A 78 -15.76 5.96 5.41
N ARG A 79 -16.43 4.95 5.97
CA ARG A 79 -15.84 3.65 6.29
C ARG A 79 -16.11 2.66 5.17
N LEU A 80 -15.13 1.80 4.92
CA LEU A 80 -15.30 0.66 4.02
C LEU A 80 -16.17 -0.40 4.69
N THR A 81 -16.97 -1.11 3.88
CA THR A 81 -17.72 -2.28 4.33
C THR A 81 -16.77 -3.45 4.63
N THR A 82 -17.27 -4.46 5.34
CA THR A 82 -16.49 -5.66 5.65
C THR A 82 -15.93 -6.34 4.40
N ASP A 83 -16.72 -6.41 3.31
CA ASP A 83 -16.30 -7.02 2.05
C ASP A 83 -15.23 -6.19 1.35
N GLN A 84 -15.39 -4.86 1.33
CA GLN A 84 -14.39 -3.95 0.77
C GLN A 84 -13.07 -4.02 1.55
N LEU A 85 -13.14 -4.17 2.87
CA LEU A 85 -11.95 -4.37 3.70
C LEU A 85 -11.25 -5.70 3.42
N ALA A 86 -12.01 -6.79 3.29
CA ALA A 86 -11.47 -8.10 2.96
C ALA A 86 -10.79 -8.09 1.57
N GLU A 87 -11.45 -7.50 0.58
CA GLU A 87 -10.89 -7.37 -0.78
C GLU A 87 -9.63 -6.50 -0.79
N SER A 88 -9.65 -5.37 -0.06
CA SER A 88 -8.49 -4.50 0.11
C SER A 88 -7.33 -5.25 0.77
N ALA A 89 -7.59 -6.01 1.84
CA ALA A 89 -6.56 -6.77 2.54
C ALA A 89 -5.87 -7.78 1.61
N ILE A 90 -6.62 -8.46 0.74
CA ILE A 90 -6.08 -9.42 -0.23
C ILE A 90 -5.18 -8.72 -1.24
N ARG A 91 -5.67 -7.63 -1.86
CA ARG A 91 -4.93 -6.91 -2.92
C ARG A 91 -3.72 -6.16 -2.39
N LEU A 92 -3.82 -5.54 -1.22
CA LEU A 92 -2.76 -4.73 -0.62
C LEU A 92 -1.50 -5.52 -0.28
N ARG A 93 -1.59 -6.86 -0.12
CA ARG A 93 -0.43 -7.74 0.11
C ARG A 93 0.65 -7.57 -0.96
N LYS A 94 0.26 -7.32 -2.21
CA LYS A 94 1.18 -7.09 -3.34
C LYS A 94 2.06 -5.85 -3.12
N TYR A 95 1.58 -4.86 -2.36
CA TYR A 95 2.20 -3.56 -2.19
C TYR A 95 2.99 -3.43 -0.88
N THR A 96 3.09 -4.48 -0.07
CA THR A 96 3.79 -4.51 1.22
C THR A 96 5.23 -4.01 1.14
N LYS A 97 5.98 -4.38 0.09
CA LYS A 97 7.33 -3.86 -0.16
C LYS A 97 7.35 -2.36 -0.45
N GLN A 98 6.36 -1.84 -1.18
CA GLN A 98 6.23 -0.42 -1.45
C GLN A 98 5.92 0.34 -0.16
N LEU A 99 4.97 -0.14 0.62
CA LEU A 99 4.60 0.42 1.92
C LEU A 99 5.78 0.42 2.91
N ALA A 100 6.60 -0.64 2.92
CA ALA A 100 7.81 -0.71 3.75
C ALA A 100 8.81 0.39 3.38
N ARG A 101 9.04 0.63 2.08
CA ARG A 101 9.91 1.73 1.62
C ARG A 101 9.36 3.08 2.03
N ILE A 102 8.06 3.31 1.85
CA ILE A 102 7.41 4.58 2.25
C ILE A 102 7.56 4.80 3.76
N ALA A 103 7.40 3.75 4.58
CA ALA A 103 7.58 3.84 6.02
C ALA A 103 9.03 4.21 6.40
N GLN A 104 10.04 3.60 5.74
CA GLN A 104 11.44 3.96 5.95
C GLN A 104 11.76 5.39 5.51
N GLU A 105 11.24 5.83 4.36
CA GLU A 105 11.39 7.21 3.88
C GLU A 105 10.83 8.20 4.91
N LYS A 106 9.63 7.95 5.44
CA LYS A 106 9.03 8.80 6.49
C LYS A 106 9.83 8.79 7.78
N GLN A 107 10.38 7.64 8.20
CA GLN A 107 11.21 7.54 9.40
C GLN A 107 12.54 8.30 9.26
N ARG A 108 13.10 8.39 8.04
CA ARG A 108 14.33 9.15 7.77
C ARG A 108 14.09 10.65 7.63
N ALA A 109 12.88 11.05 7.26
CA ALA A 109 12.49 12.44 7.09
C ALA A 109 11.93 13.09 8.38
N ALA A 110 11.68 12.30 9.43
CA ALA A 110 11.23 12.73 10.75
C ALA A 110 12.41 12.85 11.71
#